data_AF-A0A923HWJ5-F1
#
_entry.id   AF-A0A923HWJ5-F1
#
_cell.length_a   1.000
_cell.length_b   1.000
_cell.length_c   1.000
_cell.angle_alpha   90.00
_cell.angle_beta   90.00
_cell.angle_gamma   90.00
#
_symmetry.space_group_name_H-M   'P 1'
#
loop_
_entity.id
_entity.type
_entity.pdbx_description
1 polymer ?
#
loop_
_entity_poly.entity_id
_entity_poly.type
_entity_poly.pdbx_seq_one_letter_code
_entity_poly.pdbx_strand_id
1 'polypeptide(L)' 'MMELMMDEKRVLNAIFKDVKGTTRNTMLLALYAAKPANDESPDALAMINLLNGLIVKLAELKQPEMEVLFAGIPYDVD' A
#
# COMPACT_ATOMS: atom_id res chain seq x y z
N MET A 1 11.98 -11.70 -4.12
CA MET A 1 10.73 -11.03 -4.53
C MET A 1 10.07 -10.56 -3.24
N MET A 2 9.70 -9.29 -3.15
CA MET A 2 9.08 -8.75 -1.95
C MET A 2 7.68 -9.36 -1.76
N GLU A 3 7.41 -9.92 -0.59
CA GLU A 3 6.13 -10.56 -0.29
C GLU A 3 5.21 -9.57 0.44
N LEU A 4 4.03 -9.34 -0.13
CA LEU A 4 2.96 -8.56 0.51
C LEU A 4 2.15 -9.46 1.43
N MET A 5 1.95 -9.00 2.66
CA MET A 5 1.03 -9.61 3.61
C MET A 5 -0.42 -9.44 3.14
N MET A 6 -1.34 -10.25 3.67
CA MET A 6 -2.75 -10.20 3.26
C MET A 6 -3.39 -8.82 3.51
N ASP A 7 -3.12 -8.22 4.67
CA ASP A 7 -3.67 -6.90 5.00
C ASP A 7 -3.07 -5.79 4.13
N GLU A 8 -1.81 -5.93 3.71
CA GLU A 8 -1.19 -5.01 2.75
C GLU A 8 -1.89 -5.08 1.39
N LYS A 9 -2.20 -6.29 0.91
CA LYS A 9 -2.96 -6.49 -0.33
C LYS A 9 -4.37 -5.89 -0.22
N ARG A 10 -5.05 -6.08 0.91
CA ARG A 10 -6.39 -5.51 1.17
C ARG A 10 -6.36 -3.98 1.14
N VAL A 11 -5.36 -3.35 1.76
CA VAL A 11 -5.17 -1.89 1.70
C VAL A 11 -4.92 -1.41 0.28
N LEU A 12 -4.03 -2.10 -0.47
CA LEU A 12 -3.76 -1.74 -1.86
C LEU A 12 -5.01 -1.87 -2.74
N ASN A 13 -5.81 -2.93 -2.55
CA ASN A 13 -7.10 -3.06 -3.23
C ASN A 13 -8.07 -1.95 -2.84
N ALA A 14 -8.17 -1.60 -1.56
CA ALA A 14 -9.08 -0.58 -1.08
C ALA A 14 -8.77 0.80 -1.68
N ILE A 15 -7.48 1.13 -1.85
CA ILE A 15 -7.05 2.44 -2.33
C ILE A 15 -6.97 2.49 -3.87
N PHE A 16 -6.58 1.40 -4.52
CA PHE A 16 -6.15 1.44 -5.93
C PHE A 16 -6.88 0.51 -6.90
N LYS A 17 -7.85 -0.33 -6.46
CA LYS A 17 -8.51 -1.32 -7.35
C LYS A 17 -9.10 -0.72 -8.65
N ASP A 18 -9.54 0.53 -8.60
CA ASP A 18 -10.17 1.23 -9.74
C ASP A 18 -9.22 2.23 -10.43
N VAL A 19 -7.96 2.32 -9.97
CA VAL A 19 -6.96 3.26 -10.50
C VAL A 19 -6.20 2.60 -11.65
N LYS A 20 -6.35 3.15 -12.86
CA LYS A 20 -5.63 2.69 -14.06
C LYS A 20 -4.41 3.56 -14.33
N GLY A 21 -3.23 2.94 -14.34
CA GLY A 21 -1.97 3.63 -14.64
C GLY A 21 -1.59 4.62 -13.54
N THR A 22 -0.65 4.23 -12.68
CA THR A 22 -0.19 5.08 -11.57
C THR A 22 1.33 5.04 -11.48
N THR A 23 1.89 6.03 -10.79
CA THR A 23 3.34 6.09 -10.53
C THR A 23 3.62 5.72 -9.08
N ARG A 24 4.87 5.33 -8.78
CA ARG A 24 5.32 5.14 -7.39
C ARG A 24 4.98 6.36 -6.52
N ASN A 25 5.28 7.57 -7.01
CA ASN A 25 5.06 8.80 -6.25
C ASN A 25 3.57 9.04 -5.98
N THR A 26 2.70 8.79 -6.97
CA THR A 26 1.25 8.89 -6.80
C THR A 26 0.74 7.92 -5.74
N MET A 27 1.23 6.68 -5.74
CA MET A 27 0.85 5.69 -4.72
C MET A 27 1.37 6.03 -3.34
N LEU A 28 2.63 6.49 -3.23
CA LEU A 28 3.18 6.95 -1.96
C LEU A 28 2.34 8.09 -1.39
N LEU A 29 1.99 9.09 -2.20
CA LEU A 29 1.13 10.20 -1.77
C LEU A 29 -0.24 9.71 -1.30
N ALA A 30 -0.87 8.78 -2.02
CA ALA A 30 -2.15 8.21 -1.62
C ALA A 30 -2.05 7.41 -0.30
N LEU A 31 -0.97 6.66 -0.08
CA LEU A 31 -0.72 5.96 1.19
C LEU A 31 -0.46 6.91 2.35
N TYR A 32 0.27 8.01 2.13
CA TYR A 32 0.43 9.07 3.12
C TYR A 32 -0.91 9.73 3.47
N ALA A 33 -1.74 10.01 2.46
CA ALA A 33 -3.06 10.60 2.65
C ALA A 33 -4.06 9.66 3.35
N ALA A 34 -3.88 8.35 3.20
CA ALA A 34 -4.71 7.33 3.85
C ALA A 34 -4.39 7.13 5.35
N LYS A 35 -3.30 7.72 5.87
CA LYS A 35 -2.96 7.58 7.30
C LYS A 35 -4.02 8.25 8.16
N PRO A 36 -4.59 7.53 9.15
CA PRO A 36 -5.48 8.16 10.12
C PRO A 36 -4.69 9.13 11.00
N ALA A 37 -5.43 10.00 11.70
CA ALA A 37 -4.85 10.77 12.79
C ALA A 37 -4.31 9.81 13.86
N ASN A 38 -3.14 10.11 14.42
CA ASN A 38 -2.62 9.36 15.56
C ASN A 38 -3.33 9.83 16.84
N ASP A 39 -4.47 9.23 17.13
CA ASP A 39 -5.25 9.45 18.35
C ASP A 39 -4.95 8.43 19.46
N GLU A 40 -3.83 7.69 19.31
CA GLU A 40 -3.36 6.62 20.20
C GLU A 40 -4.32 5.41 20.33
N SER A 41 -5.41 5.37 19.55
CA SER A 41 -6.27 4.19 19.53
C SER A 41 -5.54 2.97 18.94
N PRO A 42 -5.82 1.75 19.42
CA PRO A 42 -5.19 0.54 18.89
C PRO A 42 -5.35 0.40 17.38
N ASP A 43 -6.53 0.75 16.85
CA ASP A 43 -6.83 0.66 15.43
C ASP A 43 -6.05 1.69 14.61
N ALA A 44 -5.95 2.94 15.08
CA ALA A 44 -5.15 3.96 14.40
C ALA A 44 -3.67 3.58 14.37
N LEU A 45 -3.13 3.09 15.50
CA LEU A 45 -1.74 2.64 15.57
C LEU A 45 -1.46 1.46 14.64
N ALA A 46 -2.37 0.47 14.59
CA ALA A 46 -2.26 -0.66 13.69
C ALA A 46 -2.26 -0.22 12.22
N MET A 47 -3.18 0.66 11.83
CA MET A 47 -3.27 1.18 10.47
C MET A 47 -2.06 2.04 10.09
N ILE A 48 -1.57 2.89 11.00
CA ILE A 48 -0.36 3.69 10.79
C ILE A 48 0.85 2.78 10.54
N ASN A 49 1.01 1.73 11.34
CA ASN A 49 2.11 0.78 11.19
C ASN A 49 2.03 0.04 9.84
N LEU A 50 0.84 -0.43 9.46
CA LEU A 50 0.60 -1.09 8.17
C LEU A 50 0.96 -0.18 6.99
N LEU A 51 0.48 1.07 7.00
CA LEU A 51 0.74 2.06 5.95
C LEU A 51 2.21 2.48 5.90
N ASN A 52 2.86 2.64 7.06
CA ASN A 52 4.30 2.91 7.12
C ASN A 52 5.11 1.75 6.50
N GLY A 53 4.75 0.51 6.79
CA GLY A 53 5.37 -0.67 6.19
C GLY A 53 5.25 -0.67 4.66
N LEU A 54 4.05 -0.42 4.14
CA LEU A 54 3.78 -0.30 2.69
C LEU A 54 4.61 0.82 2.04
N ILE A 55 4.71 1.98 2.70
CA ILE A 55 5.46 3.14 2.19
C ILE A 55 6.96 2.81 2.06
N VAL A 56 7.57 2.22 3.09
CA VAL A 56 8.99 1.83 3.05
C VAL A 56 9.22 0.83 1.94
N LYS A 57 8.39 -0.22 1.88
CA LYS A 57 8.42 -1.25 0.83
C LYS A 57 8.39 -0.61 -0.58
N LEU A 58 7.39 0.23 -0.86
CA LEU A 58 7.25 0.88 -2.17
C LEU A 58 8.38 1.86 -2.51
N ALA A 59 8.94 2.54 -1.51
CA ALA A 59 10.05 3.47 -1.71
C ALA A 59 11.32 2.75 -2.16
N GLU A 60 11.56 1.54 -1.64
CA GLU A 60 12.78 0.76 -1.86
C GLU A 60 12.72 -0.16 -3.10
N LEU A 61 11.54 -0.45 -3.62
CA LEU A 61 11.37 -1.33 -4.78
C LEU A 61 12.12 -0.81 -6.02
N LYS A 62 12.66 -1.72 -6.83
CA LYS A 62 13.14 -1.39 -8.18
C LYS A 62 11.97 -1.29 -9.16
N GLN A 63 12.18 -0.61 -10.29
CA GLN A 63 11.12 -0.43 -11.29
C GLN A 63 10.44 -1.74 -11.73
N PRO A 64 11.15 -2.84 -12.06
CA PRO A 64 10.49 -4.09 -12.46
C PRO A 64 9.61 -4.69 -11.36
N GLU A 65 10.01 -4.53 -10.09
CA GLU A 65 9.25 -5.03 -8.94
C GLU A 65 7.99 -4.20 -8.70
N MET A 66 8.07 -2.88 -8.92
CA MET A 66 6.91 -1.99 -8.90
C MET A 66 5.87 -2.38 -9.96
N GLU A 67 6.32 -2.68 -11.17
CA GLU A 67 5.44 -3.05 -12.29
C GLU A 67 4.67 -4.34 -11.97
N VAL A 68 5.35 -5.34 -11.39
CA VAL A 68 4.72 -6.58 -10.92
C VAL A 68 3.72 -6.30 -9.79
N LEU A 69 4.09 -5.46 -8.82
CA LEU A 69 3.18 -5.07 -7.74
C LEU A 69 1.92 -4.42 -8.31
N PHE A 70 2.07 -3.46 -9.22
CA PHE A 70 0.95 -2.71 -9.80
C PHE A 70 0.05 -3.56 -10.68
N ALA A 71 0.63 -4.46 -11.47
CA ALA A 71 -0.12 -5.40 -12.30
C ALA A 71 -0.95 -6.40 -11.46
N GLY A 72 -0.56 -6.62 -10.20
CA GLY A 72 -1.28 -7.49 -9.28
C GLY A 72 -2.51 -6.88 -8.64
N ILE A 73 -2.78 -5.58 -8.81
CA ILE A 73 -3.97 -4.91 -8.24
C ILE A 73 -5.14 -5.02 -9.24
N PRO A 74 -6.34 -5.52 -8.83
CA PRO A 74 -6.67 -5.99 -7.49
C PRO A 74 -6.11 -7.40 -7.19
N TYR A 75 -5.55 -7.58 -6.00
CA TYR A 75 -5.08 -8.86 -5.50
C TYR A 75 -6.25 -9.76 -5.09
N ASP A 76 -6.06 -11.06 -5.24
CA ASP A 76 -6.94 -12.05 -4.64
C ASP A 76 -6.74 -12.08 -3.11
N VAL A 77 -7.78 -11.72 -2.37
CA VAL A 77 -7.78 -11.54 -0.91
C VAL A 77 -9.06 -12.15 -0.33
N ASP A 78 -9.08 -13.47 -0.22
CA ASP A 78 -10.10 -14.20 0.53
C ASP A 78 -10.18 -13.76 2.02
#